data_AF-A0A1Q8C2I9-F1
#
_entry.id   AF-A0A1Q8C2I9-F1
#
_cell.length_a   1.000
_cell.length_b   1.000
_cell.length_c   1.000
_cell.angle_alpha   90.00
_cell.angle_beta   90.00
_cell.angle_gamma   90.00
#
_symmetry.space_group_name_H-M   'P 1'
#
loop_
_entity.id
_entity.type
_entity.pdbx_description
1 polymer ?
#
loop_
_entity_poly.entity_id
_entity_poly.type
_entity_poly.pdbx_seq_one_letter_code
_entity_poly.pdbx_strand_id
1 'polypeptide(L)'
;MLTIEALEVLSVLVDLQELDSAKEAARGLLNTAPIADLWTIARCADILDTNNRPVAAAKLDQFARELTDEHRAALVRFCRDETGDRPRRATTDTPAQPNTLSVYFDTRPGYDEEGPQPAGLTVHPAPWEQARARRMAELSRQLRTAKNQLPAHVRSEMRAVRSTDPTCRRPVKSRAQRKAERLTDDYMRTRLGIEDHSAPPNARRTVFDIDDDQPTTPDSDQPTTPDSDQPDAYTLDYDRAARPQLWATPCVWCFVERRPQDDRATRSTTRHDDGLCVECRDASRPGLPRRTQPTRRPVRAARTVAYINPQARAIAARSAEITASCAAVAEHLPPAAALVWMRAYYRMSPEAHHPIIEQWVTAWRDAQHPQPPTPITPAAPVPALAAA
;
A
#
# COMPACT_ATOMS: atom_id res chain seq x y z
N MET A 1 -1.21 23.44 -15.57
CA MET A 1 0.19 23.77 -15.22
C MET A 1 0.31 23.65 -13.72
N LEU A 2 1.34 22.96 -13.24
CA LEU A 2 1.54 22.80 -11.80
C LEU A 2 1.96 24.15 -11.22
N THR A 3 1.19 24.72 -10.29
CA THR A 3 1.58 25.99 -9.67
C THR A 3 2.53 25.73 -8.50
N ILE A 4 3.55 26.59 -8.33
CA ILE A 4 4.45 26.54 -7.17
C ILE A 4 3.65 26.60 -5.87
N GLU A 5 2.53 27.33 -5.88
CA GLU A 5 1.55 27.40 -4.78
C GLU A 5 1.05 26.02 -4.32
N ALA A 6 0.83 25.07 -5.24
CA ALA A 6 0.39 23.73 -4.87
C ALA A 6 1.48 22.95 -4.10
N LEU A 7 2.74 23.17 -4.44
CA LEU A 7 3.88 22.58 -3.70
C LEU A 7 4.10 23.27 -2.36
N GLU A 8 3.88 24.59 -2.27
CA GLU A 8 3.90 25.33 -1.00
C GLU A 8 2.83 24.81 -0.04
N VAL A 9 1.60 24.63 -0.52
CA VAL A 9 0.51 24.04 0.27
C VAL A 9 0.90 22.65 0.77
N LEU A 10 1.48 21.81 -0.10
CA LEU A 10 1.96 20.49 0.31
C LEU A 10 3.07 20.56 1.38
N SER A 11 4.06 21.44 1.22
CA SER A 11 5.13 21.62 2.21
C SER A 11 4.56 22.03 3.57
N VAL A 12 3.62 22.98 3.58
CA VAL A 12 2.94 23.45 4.80
C VAL A 12 2.13 22.34 5.46
N LEU A 13 1.35 21.56 4.70
CA LEU A 13 0.54 20.46 5.25
C LEU A 13 1.42 19.36 5.87
N VAL A 14 2.57 19.06 5.25
CA VAL A 14 3.54 18.11 5.79
C VAL A 14 4.17 18.64 7.09
N ASP A 15 4.56 19.92 7.14
CA ASP A 15 5.13 20.55 8.33
C ASP A 15 4.13 20.61 9.51
N LEU A 16 2.84 20.78 9.22
CA LEU A 16 1.76 20.74 10.21
C LEU A 16 1.37 19.31 10.63
N GLN A 17 1.99 18.28 10.04
CA GLN A 17 1.63 16.86 10.22
C GLN A 17 0.19 16.51 9.84
N GLU A 18 -0.45 17.29 8.96
CA GLU A 18 -1.78 16.99 8.42
C GLU A 18 -1.67 16.03 7.23
N LEU A 19 -1.25 14.79 7.50
CA LEU A 19 -0.84 13.83 6.48
C LEU A 19 -1.95 13.45 5.50
N ASP A 20 -3.21 13.41 5.93
CA ASP A 20 -4.32 13.04 5.04
C ASP A 20 -4.69 14.17 4.08
N SER A 21 -4.70 15.42 4.57
CA SER A 21 -4.82 16.61 3.72
C SER A 21 -3.66 16.69 2.72
N ALA A 22 -2.43 16.39 3.16
CA ALA A 22 -1.25 16.36 2.29
C ALA A 22 -1.38 15.30 1.19
N LYS A 23 -1.85 14.09 1.53
CA LYS A 23 -2.10 13.02 0.53
C LYS A 23 -3.15 13.44 -0.49
N GLU A 24 -4.24 14.06 -0.05
CA GLU A 24 -5.32 14.48 -0.94
C GLU A 24 -4.85 15.58 -1.90
N ALA A 25 -4.12 16.58 -1.38
CA ALA A 25 -3.48 17.61 -2.20
C ALA A 25 -2.47 17.00 -3.20
N ALA A 26 -1.69 15.99 -2.78
CA ALA A 26 -0.73 15.32 -3.64
C ALA A 26 -1.42 14.53 -4.76
N ARG A 27 -2.56 13.87 -4.48
CA ARG A 27 -3.40 13.23 -5.51
C ARG A 27 -3.93 14.24 -6.50
N GLY A 28 -4.44 15.37 -6.02
CA GLY A 28 -4.90 16.47 -6.88
C GLY A 28 -3.80 16.96 -7.82
N LEU A 29 -2.58 17.11 -7.29
CA LEU A 29 -1.40 17.48 -8.06
C LEU A 29 -1.04 16.41 -9.11
N LEU A 30 -1.00 15.12 -8.73
CA LEU A 30 -0.71 14.02 -9.67
C LEU A 30 -1.71 13.91 -10.81
N ASN A 31 -2.98 14.24 -10.56
CA ASN A 31 -4.04 14.15 -11.58
C ASN A 31 -4.07 15.35 -12.55
N THR A 32 -3.53 16.50 -12.14
CA THR A 32 -3.67 17.77 -12.90
C THR A 32 -2.36 18.28 -13.48
N ALA A 33 -1.22 17.86 -12.92
CA ALA A 33 0.09 18.31 -13.34
C ALA A 33 0.50 17.71 -14.68
N PRO A 34 1.13 18.49 -15.57
CA PRO A 34 1.81 17.96 -16.74
C PRO A 34 2.85 16.89 -16.35
N ILE A 35 2.95 15.83 -17.15
CA ILE A 35 3.91 14.73 -16.93
C ILE A 35 5.35 15.25 -16.82
N ALA A 36 5.70 16.30 -17.59
CA ALA A 36 7.02 16.92 -17.55
C ALA A 36 7.34 17.55 -16.17
N ASP A 37 6.37 18.20 -15.53
CA ASP A 37 6.55 18.82 -14.21
C ASP A 37 6.70 17.74 -13.14
N LEU A 38 5.89 16.68 -13.21
CA LEU A 38 5.99 15.52 -12.32
C LEU A 38 7.36 14.83 -12.44
N TRP A 39 7.88 14.70 -13.65
CA TRP A 39 9.21 14.15 -13.88
C TRP A 39 10.30 15.04 -13.27
N THR A 40 10.20 16.37 -13.40
CA THR A 40 11.12 17.31 -12.76
C THR A 40 11.11 17.16 -11.24
N ILE A 41 9.92 17.08 -10.62
CA ILE A 41 9.78 16.90 -9.17
C ILE A 41 10.39 15.57 -8.72
N ALA A 42 10.09 14.48 -9.43
CA ALA A 42 10.66 13.17 -9.13
C ALA A 42 12.20 13.19 -9.23
N ARG A 43 12.74 13.87 -10.25
CA ARG A 43 14.19 14.02 -10.42
C ARG A 43 14.82 14.82 -9.29
N CYS A 44 14.16 15.89 -8.81
CA CYS A 44 14.61 16.63 -7.64
C CYS A 44 14.68 15.74 -6.40
N ALA A 45 13.64 14.95 -6.15
CA ALA A 45 13.60 14.01 -5.02
C ALA A 45 14.76 13.00 -5.08
N ASP A 46 15.02 12.39 -6.24
CA ASP A 46 16.13 11.45 -6.43
C ASP A 46 17.50 12.10 -6.11
N ILE A 47 17.70 13.36 -6.53
CA ILE A 47 18.95 14.10 -6.26
C ILE A 47 19.12 14.33 -4.75
N LEU A 48 18.04 14.72 -4.07
CA LEU A 48 18.03 14.99 -2.63
C LEU A 48 18.24 13.72 -1.79
N ASP A 49 17.66 12.59 -2.21
CA ASP A 49 17.79 11.32 -1.49
C ASP A 49 19.21 10.74 -1.63
N THR A 50 19.78 10.81 -2.83
CA THR A 50 21.05 10.12 -3.14
C THR A 50 22.28 10.86 -2.63
N ASN A 51 22.25 12.19 -2.58
CA ASN A 51 23.43 13.01 -2.32
C ASN A 51 23.39 13.61 -0.92
N ASN A 52 24.57 13.92 -0.37
CA ASN A 52 24.61 14.81 0.80
C ASN A 52 24.11 16.20 0.38
N ARG A 53 23.66 17.00 1.35
CA ARG A 53 23.01 18.29 1.08
C ARG A 53 23.82 19.26 0.22
N PRO A 54 25.13 19.52 0.47
CA PRO A 54 25.87 20.47 -0.36
C PRO A 54 26.00 19.98 -1.81
N VAL A 55 26.20 18.67 -2.02
CA VAL A 55 26.26 18.09 -3.37
C VAL A 55 24.89 18.09 -4.04
N ALA A 56 23.81 17.82 -3.28
CA ALA A 56 22.45 17.86 -3.80
C ALA A 56 22.07 19.28 -4.27
N ALA A 57 22.38 20.31 -3.48
CA ALA A 57 22.14 21.70 -3.85
C ALA A 57 22.88 22.10 -5.15
N ALA A 58 24.16 21.77 -5.26
CA ALA A 58 24.95 22.04 -6.46
C ALA A 58 24.40 21.30 -7.70
N LYS A 59 23.93 20.05 -7.53
CA LYS A 59 23.30 19.28 -8.61
C LYS A 59 21.94 19.85 -9.03
N LEU A 60 21.14 20.32 -8.08
CA LEU A 60 19.87 21.00 -8.39
C LEU A 60 20.14 22.33 -9.14
N ASP A 61 21.18 23.08 -8.77
CA ASP A 61 21.57 24.30 -9.50
C ASP A 61 22.07 24.02 -10.92
N GLN A 62 22.79 22.92 -11.12
CA GLN A 62 23.15 22.47 -12.45
C GLN A 62 21.90 22.07 -13.24
N PHE A 63 21.02 21.26 -12.65
CA PHE A 63 19.81 20.78 -13.29
C PHE A 63 18.86 21.93 -13.68
N ALA A 64 18.73 22.95 -12.83
CA ALA A 64 17.95 24.16 -13.14
C ALA A 64 18.49 24.94 -14.35
N ARG A 65 19.82 24.93 -14.58
CA ARG A 65 20.45 25.59 -15.73
C ARG A 65 20.33 24.81 -17.03
N GLU A 66 20.20 23.49 -16.94
CA GLU A 66 20.02 22.61 -18.11
C GLU A 66 18.58 22.65 -18.66
N LEU A 67 17.61 23.07 -17.82
CA LEU A 67 16.22 23.24 -18.23
C LEU A 67 16.05 24.54 -19.03
N THR A 68 15.53 24.41 -20.26
CA THR A 68 15.19 25.56 -21.12
C THR A 68 13.89 26.27 -20.70
N ASP A 69 13.08 25.61 -19.90
CA ASP A 69 11.77 26.08 -19.47
C ASP A 69 11.88 26.76 -18.10
N GLU A 70 11.63 28.07 -18.07
CA GLU A 70 11.75 28.90 -16.86
C GLU A 70 10.81 28.42 -15.73
N HIS A 71 9.63 27.90 -16.07
CA HIS A 71 8.70 27.37 -15.07
C HIS A 71 9.29 26.14 -14.36
N ARG A 72 9.84 25.19 -15.12
CA ARG A 72 10.48 24.00 -14.56
C ARG A 72 11.77 24.35 -13.82
N ALA A 73 12.54 25.33 -14.30
CA ALA A 73 13.68 25.85 -13.57
C ALA A 73 13.26 26.46 -12.21
N ALA A 74 12.12 27.17 -12.16
CA ALA A 74 11.58 27.71 -10.92
C ALA A 74 11.14 26.60 -9.93
N LEU A 75 10.55 25.49 -10.42
CA LEU A 75 10.24 24.32 -9.59
C LEU A 75 11.50 23.70 -8.97
N VAL A 76 12.59 23.59 -9.74
CA VAL A 76 13.87 23.06 -9.21
C VAL A 76 14.44 23.99 -8.13
N ARG A 77 14.41 25.31 -8.34
CA ARG A 77 14.84 26.31 -7.34
C ARG A 77 13.99 26.20 -6.07
N PHE A 78 12.68 26.06 -6.21
CA PHE A 78 11.76 25.83 -5.08
C PHE A 78 12.13 24.58 -4.28
N CYS A 79 12.32 23.43 -4.96
CA CYS A 79 12.75 22.20 -4.29
C CYS A 79 14.09 22.36 -3.57
N ARG A 80 15.04 23.11 -4.14
CA ARG A 80 16.34 23.39 -3.51
C ARG A 80 16.19 24.17 -2.20
N ASP A 81 15.39 25.24 -2.22
CA ASP A 81 15.27 26.17 -1.10
C ASP A 81 14.41 25.58 0.04
N GLU A 82 13.33 24.86 -0.28
CA GLU A 82 12.46 24.19 0.71
C GLU A 82 13.07 22.93 1.33
N THR A 83 14.13 22.37 0.75
CA THR A 83 14.85 21.24 1.36
C THR A 83 15.85 21.68 2.45
N GLY A 84 15.77 22.94 2.90
CA GLY A 84 16.55 23.46 4.03
C GLY A 84 16.44 22.59 5.30
N ASP A 85 17.56 22.44 6.03
CA ASP A 85 17.89 21.75 7.30
C ASP A 85 16.96 20.64 7.83
N ARG A 86 16.13 20.02 6.98
CA ARG A 86 15.35 18.87 7.36
C ARG A 86 16.35 17.76 7.63
N PRO A 87 16.38 17.21 8.86
CA PRO A 87 17.24 16.07 9.15
C PRO A 87 16.91 15.03 8.10
N ARG A 88 17.95 14.55 7.40
CA ARG A 88 17.81 13.46 6.43
C ARG A 88 16.94 12.43 7.11
N ARG A 89 15.88 11.93 6.44
CA ARG A 89 15.20 10.74 6.95
C ARG A 89 16.33 9.76 7.21
N ALA A 90 16.58 9.45 8.48
CA ALA A 90 17.39 8.30 8.79
C ALA A 90 16.64 7.19 8.06
N THR A 91 17.21 6.73 6.94
CA THR A 91 16.85 5.42 6.40
C THR A 91 16.88 4.56 7.63
N THR A 92 15.70 4.14 8.11
CA THR A 92 15.58 3.30 9.30
C THR A 92 16.59 2.20 9.05
N ASP A 93 17.69 2.24 9.81
CA ASP A 93 18.72 1.23 9.71
C ASP A 93 17.96 -0.07 9.83
N THR A 94 17.94 -0.82 8.73
CA THR A 94 17.36 -2.14 8.74
C THR A 94 18.11 -2.84 9.87
N PRO A 95 17.42 -3.28 10.95
CA PRO A 95 18.11 -3.73 12.14
C PRO A 95 19.12 -4.76 11.70
N ALA A 96 20.40 -4.46 11.95
CA ALA A 96 21.50 -5.35 11.61
C ALA A 96 21.09 -6.73 12.13
N GLN A 97 20.98 -7.70 11.21
CA GLN A 97 20.61 -9.04 11.60
C GLN A 97 21.55 -9.47 12.73
N PRO A 98 21.04 -10.07 13.81
CA PRO A 98 21.89 -10.53 14.88
C PRO A 98 22.79 -11.61 14.29
N ASN A 99 24.05 -11.24 14.03
CA ASN A 99 25.12 -12.19 13.76
C ASN A 99 25.16 -13.12 14.96
N THR A 100 24.62 -14.31 14.73
CA THR A 100 24.65 -15.42 15.66
C THR A 100 26.09 -15.91 15.70
N LEU A 101 26.62 -16.10 16.90
CA LEU A 101 27.94 -16.65 17.25
C LEU A 101 29.09 -15.63 17.34
N SER A 102 29.25 -15.05 18.53
CA SER A 102 30.58 -15.00 19.16
C SER A 102 30.45 -15.38 20.63
N VAL A 103 31.39 -16.21 21.03
CA VAL A 103 31.49 -16.97 22.27
C VAL A 103 31.95 -16.05 23.41
N TYR A 104 31.42 -16.33 24.60
CA TYR A 104 31.95 -16.08 25.95
C TYR A 104 33.26 -15.28 26.06
N PHE A 105 33.24 -14.18 26.84
CA PHE A 105 34.23 -13.99 27.89
C PHE A 105 33.67 -13.22 29.10
N ASP A 106 34.10 -13.70 30.25
CA ASP A 106 33.77 -13.40 31.64
C ASP A 106 33.67 -11.94 32.11
N THR A 107 32.66 -11.77 32.97
CA THR A 107 32.57 -10.98 34.22
C THR A 107 33.63 -9.92 34.55
N ARG A 108 33.13 -8.71 34.87
CA ARG A 108 33.57 -7.94 36.06
C ARG A 108 32.37 -7.32 36.80
N PRO A 109 32.35 -7.37 38.15
CA PRO A 109 31.29 -6.78 38.96
C PRO A 109 31.61 -5.35 39.42
N GLY A 110 30.55 -4.55 39.55
CA GLY A 110 30.42 -3.48 40.55
C GLY A 110 31.12 -2.15 40.26
N TYR A 111 30.33 -1.17 39.80
CA TYR A 111 30.52 0.25 40.13
C TYR A 111 29.15 0.92 40.21
N ASP A 112 28.69 1.16 41.44
CA ASP A 112 27.65 2.13 41.75
C ASP A 112 28.32 3.52 41.76
N GLU A 113 28.17 4.29 40.68
CA GLU A 113 28.51 5.72 40.67
C GLU A 113 27.24 6.53 40.43
N GLU A 114 26.65 7.00 41.53
CA GLU A 114 25.72 8.13 41.55
C GLU A 114 26.50 9.40 41.17
N GLY A 115 26.60 9.68 39.87
CA GLY A 115 27.18 10.92 39.35
C GLY A 115 26.21 12.10 39.48
N PRO A 116 26.68 13.28 39.94
CA PRO A 116 25.85 14.48 40.11
C PRO A 116 25.30 14.97 38.76
N GLN A 117 23.98 15.26 38.72
CA GLN A 117 23.31 15.81 37.55
C GLN A 117 24.00 17.10 37.09
N PRO A 118 24.45 17.21 35.83
CA PRO A 118 25.05 18.44 35.34
C PRO A 118 23.99 19.55 35.29
N ALA A 119 24.31 20.68 35.92
CA ALA A 119 23.50 21.88 35.92
C ALA A 119 23.13 22.30 34.48
N GLY A 120 21.84 22.54 34.27
CA GLY A 120 21.23 22.74 32.96
C GLY A 120 21.86 23.86 32.14
N LEU A 121 22.50 23.48 31.03
CA LEU A 121 22.83 24.38 29.94
C LEU A 121 21.53 24.71 29.18
N THR A 122 21.03 25.93 29.34
CA THR A 122 19.99 26.51 28.50
C THR A 122 20.57 26.78 27.11
N VAL A 123 20.33 25.85 26.17
CA VAL A 123 20.62 26.07 24.76
C VAL A 123 19.58 27.04 24.21
N HIS A 124 20.01 28.24 23.82
CA HIS A 124 19.16 29.18 23.11
C HIS A 124 18.97 28.71 21.65
N PRO A 125 17.73 28.65 21.15
CA PRO A 125 17.46 28.22 19.78
C PRO A 125 18.06 29.21 18.78
N ALA A 126 18.56 28.70 17.66
CA ALA A 126 19.19 29.50 16.62
C ALA A 126 18.19 30.53 16.05
N PRO A 127 18.65 31.69 15.52
CA PRO A 127 17.76 32.74 15.00
C PRO A 127 16.73 32.26 13.95
N TRP A 128 17.09 31.27 13.13
CA TRP A 128 16.19 30.68 12.13
C TRP A 128 15.11 29.78 12.76
N GLU A 129 15.42 29.07 13.86
CA GLU A 129 14.43 28.29 14.61
C GLU A 129 13.39 29.21 15.21
N GLN A 130 13.81 30.39 15.70
CA GLN A 130 12.90 31.42 16.19
C GLN A 130 12.04 32.00 15.05
N ALA A 131 12.61 32.23 13.86
CA ALA A 131 11.84 32.70 12.70
C ALA A 131 10.82 31.65 12.22
N ARG A 132 11.22 30.37 12.19
CA ARG A 132 10.33 29.24 11.87
C ARG A 132 9.21 29.11 12.90
N ALA A 133 9.53 29.18 14.19
CA ALA A 133 8.53 29.15 15.26
C ALA A 133 7.51 30.29 15.13
N ARG A 134 7.96 31.51 14.77
CA ARG A 134 7.06 32.65 14.49
C ARG A 134 6.16 32.38 13.28
N ARG A 135 6.70 31.85 12.18
CA ARG A 135 5.92 31.52 10.97
C ARG A 135 4.89 30.42 11.24
N MET A 136 5.26 29.38 11.96
CA MET A 136 4.34 28.29 12.38
C MET A 136 3.26 28.81 13.33
N ALA A 137 3.60 29.69 14.26
CA ALA A 137 2.63 30.32 15.15
C ALA A 137 1.63 31.20 14.38
N GLU A 138 2.10 31.92 13.36
CA GLU A 138 1.25 32.74 12.48
C GLU A 138 0.33 31.88 11.62
N LEU A 139 0.84 30.83 10.96
CA LEU A 139 0.00 29.88 10.19
C LEU A 139 -1.03 29.17 11.09
N SER A 140 -0.62 28.75 12.28
CA SER A 140 -1.54 28.16 13.27
C SER A 140 -2.60 29.15 13.74
N ARG A 141 -2.30 30.45 13.75
CA ARG A 141 -3.28 31.51 14.03
C ARG A 141 -4.24 31.66 12.88
N GLN A 142 -3.74 31.73 11.64
CA GLN A 142 -4.52 31.81 10.41
C GLN A 142 -5.50 30.64 10.27
N LEU A 143 -5.04 29.41 10.51
CA LEU A 143 -5.89 28.21 10.51
C LEU A 143 -6.96 28.25 11.60
N ARG A 144 -6.62 28.70 12.82
CA ARG A 144 -7.62 28.88 13.88
C ARG A 144 -8.66 29.94 13.52
N THR A 145 -8.25 31.06 12.92
CA THR A 145 -9.20 32.08 12.44
C THR A 145 -10.09 31.53 11.31
N ALA A 146 -9.53 30.82 10.33
CA ALA A 146 -10.30 30.20 9.26
C ALA A 146 -11.29 29.16 9.81
N LYS A 147 -10.85 28.31 10.74
CA LYS A 147 -11.71 27.33 11.41
C LYS A 147 -12.82 27.98 12.23
N ASN A 148 -12.57 29.14 12.83
CA ASN A 148 -13.58 29.90 13.58
C ASN A 148 -14.54 30.67 12.67
N GLN A 149 -14.15 30.97 11.44
CA GLN A 149 -15.01 31.58 10.42
C GLN A 149 -15.95 30.57 9.75
N LEU A 150 -15.77 29.25 9.97
CA LEU A 150 -16.70 28.23 9.48
C LEU A 150 -18.09 28.37 10.13
N PRO A 151 -19.18 28.16 9.36
CA PRO A 151 -20.54 28.12 9.87
C PRO A 151 -20.69 27.18 11.06
N ALA A 152 -21.59 27.51 11.99
CA ALA A 152 -21.75 26.77 13.26
C ALA A 152 -22.06 25.27 13.06
N HIS A 153 -22.84 24.91 12.03
CA HIS A 153 -23.20 23.51 11.74
C HIS A 153 -21.98 22.67 11.33
N VAL A 154 -21.05 23.23 10.54
CA VAL A 154 -19.80 22.55 10.15
C VAL A 154 -18.90 22.33 11.38
N ARG A 155 -18.84 23.31 12.29
CA ARG A 155 -18.07 23.19 13.53
C ARG A 155 -18.62 22.13 14.49
N SER A 156 -19.94 21.91 14.52
CA SER A 156 -20.56 20.85 15.34
C SER A 156 -20.29 19.45 14.80
N GLU A 157 -20.32 19.26 13.48
CA GLU A 157 -20.03 17.95 12.86
C GLU A 157 -18.58 17.51 13.14
N MET A 158 -17.61 18.42 13.02
CA MET A 158 -16.20 18.10 13.32
C MET A 158 -15.95 17.71 14.79
N ARG A 159 -16.78 18.18 15.73
CA ARG A 159 -16.65 17.81 17.17
C ARG A 159 -17.24 16.44 17.46
N ALA A 160 -18.34 16.07 16.81
CA ALA A 160 -18.99 14.77 16.99
C ALA A 160 -18.05 13.60 16.63
N VAL A 161 -17.19 13.78 15.62
CA VAL A 161 -16.25 12.75 15.13
C VAL A 161 -15.10 12.46 16.13
N ARG A 162 -14.77 13.36 17.06
CA ARG A 162 -13.63 13.21 17.99
C ARG A 162 -13.93 12.49 19.31
N SER A 163 -15.19 12.14 19.58
CA SER A 163 -15.66 11.77 20.93
C SER A 163 -15.65 10.27 21.27
N THR A 164 -15.18 9.37 20.41
CA THR A 164 -15.28 7.92 20.66
C THR A 164 -13.90 7.29 20.92
N ASP A 165 -13.64 6.95 22.18
CA ASP A 165 -12.42 6.31 22.74
C ASP A 165 -12.43 4.78 22.54
N PRO A 166 -11.33 4.12 22.11
CA PRO A 166 -11.33 2.74 21.63
C PRO A 166 -10.93 1.64 22.65
N THR A 167 -11.00 1.86 23.97
CA THR A 167 -10.43 0.89 24.93
C THR A 167 -11.44 0.20 25.86
N CYS A 168 -12.20 -0.81 25.38
CA CYS A 168 -12.71 -1.85 26.31
C CYS A 168 -13.05 -3.21 25.66
N ARG A 169 -12.71 -4.29 26.37
CA ARG A 169 -12.73 -5.70 25.95
C ARG A 169 -14.15 -6.30 25.81
N ARG A 170 -14.34 -7.20 24.83
CA ARG A 170 -15.61 -7.89 24.49
C ARG A 170 -16.02 -8.99 25.49
N PRO A 171 -17.31 -9.10 25.85
CA PRO A 171 -17.92 -10.35 26.29
C PRO A 171 -18.65 -11.08 25.14
N VAL A 172 -18.83 -12.39 25.29
CA VAL A 172 -19.44 -13.28 24.29
C VAL A 172 -20.97 -13.08 24.25
N LYS A 173 -21.55 -12.94 23.05
CA LYS A 173 -23.00 -12.74 22.82
C LYS A 173 -23.84 -13.89 23.38
N SER A 174 -24.91 -13.55 24.09
CA SER A 174 -25.83 -14.53 24.70
C SER A 174 -26.79 -15.15 23.67
N ARG A 175 -27.40 -16.29 24.04
CA ARG A 175 -28.37 -17.01 23.20
C ARG A 175 -29.62 -16.18 22.87
N ALA A 176 -30.01 -15.25 23.76
CA ALA A 176 -31.12 -14.33 23.54
C ALA A 176 -30.81 -13.35 22.40
N GLN A 177 -29.56 -12.88 22.32
CA GLN A 177 -29.09 -11.96 21.28
C GLN A 177 -29.15 -12.62 19.90
N ARG A 178 -28.81 -13.91 19.80
CA ARG A 178 -28.95 -14.69 18.56
C ARG A 178 -30.41 -14.95 18.16
N LYS A 179 -31.35 -14.94 19.12
CA LYS A 179 -32.78 -15.12 18.85
C LYS A 179 -33.41 -13.81 18.36
N ALA A 180 -33.00 -12.68 18.93
CA ALA A 180 -33.40 -11.35 18.46
C ALA A 180 -32.92 -11.10 17.03
N GLU A 181 -31.66 -11.38 16.71
CA GLU A 181 -31.11 -11.23 15.34
C GLU A 181 -31.93 -12.02 14.30
N ARG A 182 -32.38 -13.24 14.62
CA ARG A 182 -33.21 -14.05 13.70
C ARG A 182 -34.60 -13.46 13.47
N LEU A 183 -35.20 -12.84 14.48
CA LEU A 183 -36.53 -12.25 14.36
C LEU A 183 -36.49 -10.94 13.58
N THR A 184 -35.42 -10.16 13.73
CA THR A 184 -35.21 -8.94 12.96
C THR A 184 -34.97 -9.24 11.47
N ASP A 185 -34.18 -10.26 11.15
CA ASP A 185 -33.97 -10.72 9.78
C ASP A 185 -35.28 -11.18 9.11
N ASP A 186 -36.13 -11.88 9.86
CA ASP A 186 -37.42 -12.36 9.36
C ASP A 186 -38.37 -11.19 9.11
N TYR A 187 -38.45 -10.24 10.03
CA TYR A 187 -39.27 -9.04 9.89
C TYR A 187 -38.86 -8.15 8.71
N MET A 188 -37.55 -7.97 8.49
CA MET A 188 -37.04 -7.20 7.34
C MET A 188 -37.36 -7.88 6.01
N ARG A 189 -37.35 -9.22 5.96
CA ARG A 189 -37.72 -10.00 4.78
C ARG A 189 -39.21 -9.88 4.44
N THR A 190 -40.08 -9.93 5.45
CA THR A 190 -41.54 -9.96 5.23
C THR A 190 -42.14 -8.58 4.96
N ARG A 191 -41.59 -7.51 5.56
CA ARG A 191 -42.22 -6.18 5.51
C ARG A 191 -41.68 -5.25 4.42
N LEU A 192 -40.41 -5.41 4.01
CA LEU A 192 -39.78 -4.53 3.02
C LEU A 192 -39.79 -5.10 1.59
N GLY A 193 -40.33 -6.31 1.37
CA GLY A 193 -40.43 -6.91 0.05
C GLY A 193 -39.08 -7.09 -0.65
N ILE A 194 -37.99 -7.17 0.11
CA ILE A 194 -36.65 -7.43 -0.42
C ILE A 194 -36.58 -8.93 -0.72
N GLU A 195 -37.09 -9.30 -1.90
CA GLU A 195 -36.87 -10.63 -2.46
C GLU A 195 -35.42 -10.75 -2.90
N ASP A 196 -34.67 -11.59 -2.19
CA ASP A 196 -33.32 -11.96 -2.57
C ASP A 196 -33.39 -12.84 -3.84
N HIS A 197 -33.24 -12.25 -5.02
CA HIS A 197 -33.17 -12.97 -6.30
C HIS A 197 -31.84 -13.74 -6.49
N SER A 198 -31.09 -13.95 -5.40
CA SER A 198 -29.80 -14.65 -5.38
C SER A 198 -29.95 -16.11 -4.93
N ALA A 199 -30.99 -16.83 -5.38
CA ALA A 199 -31.06 -18.28 -5.20
C ALA A 199 -31.67 -18.95 -6.45
N PRO A 200 -31.05 -20.03 -6.98
CA PRO A 200 -31.61 -20.76 -8.10
C PRO A 200 -32.88 -21.51 -7.67
N PRO A 201 -33.88 -21.68 -8.56
CA PRO A 201 -35.11 -22.38 -8.22
C PRO A 201 -34.81 -23.87 -8.26
N ASN A 202 -34.86 -24.54 -7.10
CA ASN A 202 -35.36 -25.92 -6.93
C ASN A 202 -35.05 -26.43 -5.51
N ALA A 203 -35.99 -26.23 -4.58
CA ALA A 203 -36.22 -27.15 -3.46
C ALA A 203 -37.57 -26.82 -2.79
N ARG A 204 -38.67 -27.16 -3.47
CA ARG A 204 -39.97 -27.33 -2.80
C ARG A 204 -39.88 -28.57 -1.91
N ARG A 205 -40.05 -28.40 -0.60
CA ARG A 205 -40.48 -29.50 0.29
C ARG A 205 -41.62 -28.99 1.16
N THR A 206 -42.80 -29.50 0.87
CA THR A 206 -44.06 -29.37 1.58
C THR A 206 -44.07 -30.21 2.85
N VAL A 207 -44.43 -29.62 4.00
CA VAL A 207 -45.07 -30.26 5.16
C VAL A 207 -45.90 -29.14 5.83
N PHE A 208 -47.20 -29.03 5.54
CA PHE A 208 -48.35 -29.49 6.34
C PHE A 208 -48.40 -28.98 7.79
N ASP A 209 -49.37 -28.06 7.99
CA ASP A 209 -50.31 -27.81 9.09
C ASP A 209 -49.98 -28.28 10.52
N ILE A 210 -50.23 -27.39 11.49
CA ILE A 210 -51.11 -27.60 12.66
C ILE A 210 -51.44 -26.23 13.26
N ASP A 211 -52.75 -25.98 13.38
CA ASP A 211 -53.40 -24.92 14.14
C ASP A 211 -53.00 -24.93 15.63
N ASP A 212 -52.91 -23.75 16.25
CA ASP A 212 -53.33 -23.62 17.64
C ASP A 212 -53.71 -22.16 17.97
N ASP A 213 -55.01 -21.99 18.16
CA ASP A 213 -55.65 -20.84 18.79
C ASP A 213 -55.18 -20.68 20.25
N GLN A 214 -54.84 -19.46 20.67
CA GLN A 214 -55.36 -18.94 21.94
C GLN A 214 -55.23 -17.41 22.11
N PRO A 215 -56.25 -16.74 22.68
CA PRO A 215 -56.27 -15.29 22.88
C PRO A 215 -56.07 -14.86 24.36
N THR A 216 -55.82 -13.55 24.52
CA THR A 216 -55.85 -12.70 25.75
C THR A 216 -54.66 -12.85 26.72
N THR A 217 -54.05 -11.80 27.28
CA THR A 217 -54.58 -10.59 27.97
C THR A 217 -53.62 -9.37 27.91
N PRO A 218 -54.08 -8.15 28.29
CA PRO A 218 -53.34 -6.88 28.19
C PRO A 218 -52.61 -6.47 29.49
N ASP A 219 -51.93 -5.32 29.42
CA ASP A 219 -51.33 -4.49 30.49
C ASP A 219 -49.93 -4.84 31.01
N SER A 220 -48.96 -4.05 30.55
CA SER A 220 -47.84 -3.57 31.38
C SER A 220 -47.29 -2.27 30.80
N ASP A 221 -47.79 -1.16 31.36
CA ASP A 221 -47.14 0.14 31.34
C ASP A 221 -45.81 0.06 32.10
N GLN A 222 -44.70 -0.01 31.39
CA GLN A 222 -43.38 0.24 31.96
C GLN A 222 -42.51 1.02 30.96
N PRO A 223 -42.10 2.27 31.25
CA PRO A 223 -41.25 3.04 30.37
C PRO A 223 -39.83 2.51 30.50
N THR A 224 -39.44 1.61 29.60
CA THR A 224 -38.03 1.22 29.47
C THR A 224 -37.39 2.18 28.47
N THR A 225 -36.31 2.80 28.94
CA THR A 225 -35.53 3.84 28.28
C THR A 225 -35.14 3.49 26.83
N PRO A 226 -35.09 4.47 25.91
CA PRO A 226 -34.66 4.25 24.53
C PRO A 226 -33.13 4.19 24.49
N ASP A 227 -32.57 3.05 24.88
CA ASP A 227 -31.12 2.84 24.83
C ASP A 227 -30.70 2.14 23.53
N SER A 228 -30.02 2.95 22.71
CA SER A 228 -29.07 2.60 21.67
C SER A 228 -29.62 2.05 20.34
N ASP A 229 -30.11 2.98 19.53
CA ASP A 229 -29.89 2.96 18.07
C ASP A 229 -28.37 2.99 17.82
N GLN A 230 -27.73 1.83 17.82
CA GLN A 230 -26.35 1.69 17.35
C GLN A 230 -26.41 1.40 15.84
N PRO A 231 -26.08 2.37 14.97
CA PRO A 231 -26.21 2.17 13.52
C PRO A 231 -25.30 1.02 13.05
N ASP A 232 -25.81 0.19 12.13
CA ASP A 232 -25.16 -0.99 11.52
C ASP A 232 -23.75 -0.73 10.94
N ALA A 233 -23.37 0.55 10.81
CA ALA A 233 -22.10 1.02 10.29
C ALA A 233 -20.85 0.62 11.11
N TYR A 234 -20.99 0.11 12.34
CA TYR A 234 -19.84 -0.27 13.18
C TYR A 234 -19.35 -1.71 13.00
N THR A 235 -19.96 -2.50 12.12
CA THR A 235 -19.44 -3.83 11.75
C THR A 235 -18.47 -3.82 10.57
N LEU A 236 -18.40 -2.71 9.83
CA LEU A 236 -17.41 -2.53 8.78
C LEU A 236 -16.04 -2.25 9.42
N ASP A 237 -15.09 -3.14 9.22
CA ASP A 237 -13.68 -2.87 9.49
C ASP A 237 -13.22 -1.77 8.53
N TYR A 238 -13.27 -0.51 8.97
CA TYR A 238 -12.94 0.65 8.16
C TYR A 238 -11.50 0.61 7.67
N ASP A 239 -10.55 -0.02 8.38
CA ASP A 239 -9.18 -0.17 7.89
C ASP A 239 -9.10 -1.19 6.76
N ARG A 240 -9.93 -2.23 6.80
CA ARG A 240 -10.06 -3.20 5.71
C ARG A 240 -10.89 -2.66 4.54
N ALA A 241 -11.90 -1.85 4.81
CA ALA A 241 -12.79 -1.24 3.81
C ALA A 241 -12.17 0.02 3.16
N ALA A 242 -11.35 0.77 3.88
CA ALA A 242 -10.63 1.97 3.42
C ALA A 242 -9.26 1.64 2.82
N ARG A 243 -8.85 0.37 2.77
CA ARG A 243 -7.85 -0.06 1.79
C ARG A 243 -8.53 -0.09 0.43
N PRO A 244 -8.35 0.91 -0.45
CA PRO A 244 -8.74 0.71 -1.84
C PRO A 244 -8.06 -0.58 -2.30
N GLN A 245 -8.82 -1.46 -2.96
CA GLN A 245 -8.24 -2.60 -3.68
C GLN A 245 -7.40 -2.02 -4.83
N LEU A 246 -6.22 -1.46 -4.53
CA LEU A 246 -5.19 -1.04 -5.47
C LEU A 246 -4.52 -2.28 -6.13
N TRP A 247 -5.30 -3.35 -6.30
CA TRP A 247 -4.84 -4.66 -6.75
C TRP A 247 -5.51 -5.09 -8.05
N ALA A 248 -6.20 -4.18 -8.74
CA ALA A 248 -6.58 -4.48 -10.10
C ALA A 248 -5.29 -4.51 -10.92
N THR A 249 -4.85 -5.72 -11.26
CA THR A 249 -3.76 -5.95 -12.20
C THR A 249 -4.05 -5.17 -13.48
N PRO A 250 -3.12 -4.32 -13.99
CA PRO A 250 -3.38 -3.53 -15.19
C PRO A 250 -3.56 -4.44 -16.41
N CYS A 251 -4.34 -3.98 -17.37
CA CYS A 251 -4.51 -4.68 -18.64
C CYS A 251 -3.16 -4.83 -19.35
N VAL A 252 -2.81 -6.04 -19.79
CA VAL A 252 -1.52 -6.30 -20.45
C VAL A 252 -1.41 -5.64 -21.83
N TRP A 253 -2.53 -5.22 -22.43
CA TRP A 253 -2.55 -4.59 -23.74
C TRP A 253 -2.60 -3.06 -23.67
N CYS A 254 -3.56 -2.49 -22.91
CA CYS A 254 -3.76 -1.04 -22.85
C CYS A 254 -3.26 -0.38 -21.56
N PHE A 255 -2.76 -1.15 -20.59
CA PHE A 255 -2.27 -0.69 -19.28
C PHE A 255 -3.27 0.06 -18.40
N VAL A 256 -4.54 0.15 -18.81
CA VAL A 256 -5.62 0.66 -17.96
C VAL A 256 -5.88 -0.33 -16.84
N GLU A 257 -6.13 0.19 -15.64
CA GLU A 257 -6.50 -0.59 -14.47
C GLU A 257 -7.75 -1.43 -14.76
N ARG A 258 -7.67 -2.76 -14.56
CA ARG A 258 -8.79 -3.65 -14.84
C ARG A 258 -9.90 -3.44 -13.81
N ARG A 259 -11.15 -3.71 -14.20
CA ARG A 259 -12.24 -3.69 -13.21
C ARG A 259 -12.12 -4.93 -12.33
N PRO A 260 -12.53 -4.90 -11.04
CA PRO A 260 -12.54 -6.09 -10.18
C PRO A 260 -13.34 -7.27 -10.75
N GLN A 261 -14.27 -7.01 -11.67
CA GLN A 261 -15.02 -8.04 -12.39
C GLN A 261 -14.15 -8.84 -13.38
N ASP A 262 -13.16 -8.21 -14.00
CA ASP A 262 -12.16 -8.89 -14.83
C ASP A 262 -11.27 -9.80 -13.98
N ASP A 263 -10.91 -9.34 -12.76
CA ASP A 263 -10.15 -10.16 -11.82
C ASP A 263 -10.96 -11.37 -11.33
N ARG A 264 -12.29 -11.27 -11.18
CA ARG A 264 -13.13 -12.40 -10.75
C ARG A 264 -13.11 -13.57 -11.73
N ALA A 265 -12.77 -13.36 -12.99
CA ALA A 265 -12.54 -14.44 -13.95
C ALA A 265 -11.46 -15.42 -13.46
N THR A 266 -10.45 -14.94 -12.72
CA THR A 266 -9.40 -15.78 -12.08
C THR A 266 -9.95 -16.85 -11.14
N ARG A 267 -11.11 -16.60 -10.51
CA ARG A 267 -11.70 -17.48 -9.50
C ARG A 267 -12.62 -18.55 -10.08
N SER A 268 -13.01 -18.41 -11.34
CA SER A 268 -13.78 -19.45 -12.03
C SER A 268 -12.83 -20.52 -12.55
N THR A 269 -13.06 -21.78 -12.18
CA THR A 269 -12.26 -22.92 -12.70
C THR A 269 -12.38 -23.07 -14.23
N THR A 270 -13.42 -22.49 -14.83
CA THR A 270 -13.67 -22.52 -16.28
C THR A 270 -13.01 -21.39 -17.06
N ARG A 271 -12.61 -20.27 -16.42
CA ARG A 271 -12.09 -19.09 -17.12
C ARG A 271 -10.66 -18.79 -16.67
N HIS A 272 -9.73 -18.76 -17.62
CA HIS A 272 -8.35 -18.37 -17.35
C HIS A 272 -8.26 -16.83 -17.32
N ASP A 273 -7.39 -16.29 -16.45
CA ASP A 273 -7.06 -14.86 -16.47
C ASP A 273 -6.12 -14.55 -17.63
N ASP A 274 -6.68 -13.98 -18.70
CA ASP A 274 -5.97 -13.59 -19.91
C ASP A 274 -5.23 -12.25 -19.76
N GLY A 275 -5.27 -11.59 -18.61
CA GLY A 275 -4.57 -10.32 -18.42
C GLY A 275 -5.27 -9.11 -19.04
N LEU A 276 -6.42 -9.26 -19.70
CA LEU A 276 -7.06 -8.19 -20.48
C LEU A 276 -8.22 -7.51 -19.74
N CYS A 277 -8.41 -6.21 -19.98
CA CYS A 277 -9.67 -5.52 -19.67
C CYS A 277 -10.78 -5.92 -20.65
N VAL A 278 -12.04 -5.67 -20.29
CA VAL A 278 -13.22 -5.96 -21.13
C VAL A 278 -13.06 -5.41 -22.54
N GLU A 279 -12.64 -4.15 -22.70
CA GLU A 279 -12.55 -3.48 -24.00
C GLU A 279 -11.49 -4.13 -24.90
N CYS A 280 -10.33 -4.52 -24.34
CA CYS A 280 -9.30 -5.22 -25.09
C CYS A 280 -9.69 -6.66 -25.42
N ARG A 281 -10.45 -7.31 -24.54
CA ARG A 281 -10.98 -8.66 -24.76
C ARG A 281 -12.02 -8.67 -25.89
N ASP A 282 -12.95 -7.72 -25.89
CA ASP A 282 -13.98 -7.56 -26.92
C ASP A 282 -13.36 -7.22 -28.28
N ALA A 283 -12.26 -6.44 -28.29
CA ALA A 283 -11.46 -6.19 -29.48
C ALA A 283 -10.57 -7.37 -29.92
N SER A 284 -10.71 -8.55 -29.30
CA SER A 284 -9.95 -9.77 -29.59
C SER A 284 -8.43 -9.57 -29.57
N ARG A 285 -7.93 -8.74 -28.63
CA ARG A 285 -6.49 -8.55 -28.44
C ARG A 285 -5.85 -9.82 -27.88
N PRO A 286 -4.59 -10.11 -28.23
CA PRO A 286 -3.88 -11.24 -27.65
C PRO A 286 -3.65 -11.00 -26.15
N GLY A 287 -4.17 -11.90 -25.32
CA GLY A 287 -3.94 -11.91 -23.87
C GLY A 287 -2.74 -12.77 -23.48
N LEU A 288 -2.50 -12.88 -22.17
CA LEU A 288 -1.52 -13.80 -21.61
C LEU A 288 -1.88 -15.25 -21.98
N PRO A 289 -0.91 -16.05 -22.46
CA PRO A 289 -1.18 -17.44 -22.81
C PRO A 289 -1.67 -18.21 -21.59
N ARG A 290 -2.66 -19.10 -21.81
CA ARG A 290 -3.18 -19.97 -20.76
C ARG A 290 -2.02 -20.74 -20.16
N ARG A 291 -1.72 -20.54 -18.87
CA ARG A 291 -0.76 -21.40 -18.16
C ARG A 291 -1.25 -22.82 -18.32
N THR A 292 -0.55 -23.64 -19.10
CA THR A 292 -0.80 -25.07 -19.16
C THR A 292 -0.56 -25.60 -17.76
N GLN A 293 -1.65 -25.83 -17.01
CA GLN A 293 -1.53 -26.48 -15.71
C GLN A 293 -0.80 -27.81 -15.96
N PRO A 294 0.31 -28.09 -15.27
CA PRO A 294 1.00 -29.35 -15.44
C PRO A 294 0.01 -30.48 -15.17
N THR A 295 -0.27 -31.27 -16.19
CA THR A 295 -1.22 -32.38 -16.13
C THR A 295 -0.80 -33.32 -15.01
N ARG A 296 -1.64 -33.46 -13.99
CA ARG A 296 -1.42 -34.37 -12.86
C ARG A 296 -1.53 -35.84 -13.32
N ARG A 297 -0.41 -36.48 -13.67
CA ARG A 297 -0.16 -37.95 -13.55
C ARG A 297 1.34 -38.28 -13.69
N PRO A 298 1.83 -39.42 -13.15
CA PRO A 298 2.61 -39.39 -11.92
C PRO A 298 4.09 -39.71 -12.13
N VAL A 299 4.98 -38.86 -11.63
CA VAL A 299 6.41 -39.18 -11.49
C VAL A 299 6.67 -39.47 -10.01
N ARG A 300 6.60 -40.76 -9.63
CA ARG A 300 6.92 -41.24 -8.27
C ARG A 300 8.43 -41.22 -7.95
N ALA A 301 9.30 -40.94 -8.92
CA ALA A 301 10.76 -40.95 -8.71
C ALA A 301 11.36 -39.59 -8.30
N ALA A 302 10.68 -38.45 -8.51
CA ALA A 302 11.18 -37.11 -8.13
C ALA A 302 10.76 -36.66 -6.72
N ARG A 303 10.08 -37.53 -5.96
CA ARG A 303 9.44 -37.17 -4.69
C ARG A 303 10.42 -37.13 -3.50
N THR A 304 11.61 -37.71 -3.63
CA THR A 304 12.57 -37.81 -2.53
C THR A 304 13.43 -36.55 -2.35
N VAL A 305 13.62 -35.74 -3.40
CA VAL A 305 14.32 -34.45 -3.31
C VAL A 305 13.33 -33.28 -3.12
N ALA A 306 12.12 -33.39 -3.68
CA ALA A 306 11.10 -32.33 -3.62
C ALA A 306 10.37 -32.18 -2.27
N TYR A 307 10.59 -33.09 -1.31
CA TYR A 307 9.98 -33.02 0.01
C TYR A 307 10.77 -32.15 1.01
N ILE A 308 12.04 -31.84 0.70
CA ILE A 308 12.96 -31.30 1.71
C ILE A 308 12.84 -29.77 1.89
N ASN A 309 12.33 -29.02 0.90
CA ASN A 309 12.16 -27.57 1.10
C ASN A 309 11.04 -26.94 0.24
N PRO A 310 9.81 -26.79 0.77
CA PRO A 310 8.72 -26.11 0.05
C PRO A 310 9.02 -24.63 -0.25
N GLN A 311 9.86 -23.98 0.56
CA GLN A 311 10.29 -22.60 0.36
C GLN A 311 11.21 -22.47 -0.85
N ALA A 312 12.15 -23.40 -1.04
CA ALA A 312 13.01 -23.41 -2.23
C ALA A 312 12.20 -23.56 -3.53
N ARG A 313 11.13 -24.36 -3.50
CA ARG A 313 10.21 -24.50 -4.65
C ARG A 313 9.41 -23.24 -4.91
N ALA A 314 8.92 -22.57 -3.86
CA ALA A 314 8.22 -21.30 -3.99
C ALA A 314 9.15 -20.21 -4.55
N ILE A 315 10.39 -20.13 -4.07
CA ILE A 315 11.42 -19.21 -4.59
C ILE A 315 11.72 -19.50 -6.06
N ALA A 316 11.95 -20.76 -6.44
CA ALA A 316 12.21 -21.13 -7.84
C ALA A 316 11.03 -20.80 -8.76
N ALA A 317 9.80 -21.09 -8.34
CA ALA A 317 8.60 -20.74 -9.10
C ALA A 317 8.44 -19.22 -9.26
N ARG A 318 8.73 -18.45 -8.20
CA ARG A 318 8.67 -16.99 -8.23
C ARG A 318 9.78 -16.38 -9.07
N SER A 319 11.00 -16.94 -9.02
CA SER A 319 12.11 -16.53 -9.88
C SER A 319 11.82 -16.77 -11.36
N ALA A 320 11.19 -17.90 -11.70
CA ALA A 320 10.75 -18.17 -13.08
C ALA A 320 9.68 -17.16 -13.55
N GLU A 321 8.74 -16.79 -12.67
CA GLU A 321 7.73 -15.78 -12.95
C GLU A 321 8.31 -14.38 -13.16
N ILE A 322 9.26 -13.97 -12.31
CA ILE A 322 9.97 -12.69 -12.46
C ILE A 322 10.76 -12.68 -13.77
N THR A 323 11.46 -13.77 -14.09
CA THR A 323 12.21 -13.89 -15.35
C THR A 323 11.29 -13.76 -16.56
N ALA A 324 10.14 -14.44 -16.55
CA ALA A 324 9.14 -14.31 -17.62
C ALA A 324 8.56 -12.90 -17.72
N SER A 325 8.36 -12.21 -16.60
CA SER A 325 7.84 -10.84 -16.58
C SER A 325 8.86 -9.85 -17.13
N CYS A 326 10.13 -9.96 -16.72
CA CYS A 326 11.22 -9.16 -17.28
C CYS A 326 11.38 -9.40 -18.78
N ALA A 327 11.24 -10.64 -19.26
CA ALA A 327 11.27 -10.98 -20.67
C ALA A 327 10.10 -10.35 -21.46
N ALA A 328 8.88 -10.39 -20.93
CA ALA A 328 7.73 -9.77 -21.58
C ALA A 328 7.88 -8.25 -21.67
N VAL A 329 8.28 -7.60 -20.57
CA VAL A 329 8.59 -6.15 -20.52
C VAL A 329 9.66 -5.80 -21.55
N ALA A 330 10.70 -6.63 -21.65
CA ALA A 330 11.77 -6.49 -22.61
C ALA A 330 11.28 -6.59 -24.07
N GLU A 331 10.42 -7.55 -24.39
CA GLU A 331 9.97 -7.74 -25.77
C GLU A 331 9.00 -6.64 -26.24
N HIS A 332 8.21 -6.06 -25.33
CA HIS A 332 7.06 -5.22 -25.70
C HIS A 332 7.28 -3.71 -25.47
N LEU A 333 8.34 -3.31 -24.75
CA LEU A 333 8.59 -1.90 -24.42
C LEU A 333 9.92 -1.38 -25.01
N PRO A 334 9.99 -0.08 -25.36
CA PRO A 334 11.25 0.55 -25.73
C PRO A 334 12.31 0.46 -24.61
N PRO A 335 13.62 0.45 -24.95
CA PRO A 335 14.76 0.39 -24.00
C PRO A 335 14.60 1.24 -22.74
N ALA A 336 14.29 2.52 -22.90
CA ALA A 336 14.15 3.44 -21.76
C ALA A 336 12.97 3.06 -20.84
N ALA A 337 11.84 2.64 -21.41
CA ALA A 337 10.64 2.29 -20.64
C ALA A 337 10.80 0.95 -19.91
N ALA A 338 11.41 -0.05 -20.56
CA ALA A 338 11.72 -1.34 -19.95
C ALA A 338 12.64 -1.19 -18.73
N LEU A 339 13.67 -0.34 -18.81
CA LEU A 339 14.58 -0.07 -17.69
C LEU A 339 13.86 0.57 -16.48
N VAL A 340 12.90 1.47 -16.72
CA VAL A 340 12.07 2.05 -15.65
C VAL A 340 11.23 0.97 -14.97
N TRP A 341 10.60 0.09 -15.75
CA TRP A 341 9.82 -1.03 -15.22
C TRP A 341 10.67 -2.04 -14.46
N MET A 342 11.83 -2.43 -14.98
CA MET A 342 12.73 -3.37 -14.29
C MET A 342 13.22 -2.78 -12.95
N ARG A 343 13.50 -1.48 -12.87
CA ARG A 343 13.82 -0.81 -11.59
C ARG A 343 12.64 -0.75 -10.63
N ALA A 344 11.41 -0.59 -11.14
CA ALA A 344 10.21 -0.69 -10.31
C ALA A 344 10.05 -2.12 -9.77
N TYR A 345 10.20 -3.14 -10.61
CA TYR A 345 10.17 -4.55 -10.20
C TYR A 345 11.25 -4.87 -9.17
N TYR A 346 12.46 -4.32 -9.31
CA TYR A 346 13.53 -4.47 -8.34
C TYR A 346 13.09 -3.99 -6.94
N ARG A 347 12.51 -2.79 -6.84
CA ARG A 347 12.02 -2.22 -5.57
C ARG A 347 10.86 -3.01 -4.96
N MET A 348 10.02 -3.63 -5.78
CA MET A 348 8.86 -4.41 -5.31
C MET A 348 9.17 -5.88 -5.01
N SER A 349 10.32 -6.40 -5.48
CA SER A 349 10.66 -7.81 -5.34
C SER A 349 11.47 -8.07 -4.06
N PRO A 350 11.27 -9.23 -3.41
CA PRO A 350 12.16 -9.68 -2.34
C PRO A 350 13.62 -9.73 -2.77
N GLU A 351 14.54 -9.50 -1.83
CA GLU A 351 16.00 -9.46 -2.06
C GLU A 351 16.53 -10.71 -2.78
N ALA A 352 15.95 -11.88 -2.50
CA ALA A 352 16.30 -13.14 -3.15
C ALA A 352 16.17 -13.12 -4.69
N HIS A 353 15.44 -12.16 -5.26
CA HIS A 353 15.23 -12.02 -6.70
C HIS A 353 15.98 -10.85 -7.33
N HIS A 354 16.63 -9.99 -6.53
CA HIS A 354 17.38 -8.83 -7.00
C HIS A 354 18.47 -9.20 -8.02
N PRO A 355 19.28 -10.27 -7.83
CA PRO A 355 20.32 -10.64 -8.79
C PRO A 355 19.77 -10.95 -10.19
N ILE A 356 18.57 -11.55 -10.29
CA ILE A 356 17.94 -11.86 -11.57
C ILE A 356 17.55 -10.57 -12.29
N ILE A 357 16.95 -9.62 -11.56
CA ILE A 357 16.51 -8.35 -12.13
C ILE A 357 17.72 -7.49 -12.54
N GLU A 358 18.80 -7.49 -11.76
CA GLU A 358 20.05 -6.81 -12.10
C GLU A 358 20.71 -7.37 -13.36
N GLN A 359 20.69 -8.68 -13.55
CA GLN A 359 21.18 -9.30 -14.79
C GLN A 359 20.40 -8.81 -16.00
N TRP A 360 19.08 -8.72 -15.89
CA TRP A 360 18.22 -8.15 -16.94
C TRP A 360 18.53 -6.67 -17.20
N VAL A 361 18.66 -5.87 -16.15
CA VAL A 361 19.00 -4.43 -16.27
C VAL A 361 20.36 -4.22 -16.93
N THR A 362 21.35 -5.05 -16.59
CA THR A 362 22.70 -4.98 -17.15
C THR A 362 22.69 -5.39 -18.63
N ALA A 363 22.07 -6.53 -18.95
CA ALA A 363 21.92 -7.00 -20.33
C ALA A 363 21.20 -5.97 -21.23
N TRP A 364 20.23 -5.25 -20.68
CA TRP A 364 19.50 -4.20 -21.39
C TRP A 364 20.24 -2.88 -21.53
N ARG A 365 21.16 -2.56 -20.61
CA ARG A 365 21.94 -1.32 -20.69
C ARG A 365 22.96 -1.36 -21.82
N ASP A 366 23.52 -2.55 -22.07
CA ASP A 366 24.67 -2.70 -22.95
C ASP A 366 24.29 -3.11 -24.39
N ALA A 367 23.06 -3.61 -24.60
CA ALA A 367 22.62 -4.12 -25.89
C ALA A 367 21.81 -3.10 -26.71
N GLN A 368 22.17 -2.94 -27.99
CA GLN A 368 21.28 -2.28 -28.98
C GLN A 368 20.00 -3.11 -29.24
N HIS A 369 20.10 -4.44 -29.08
CA HIS A 369 19.00 -5.41 -29.15
C HIS A 369 19.15 -6.46 -28.05
N PRO A 370 18.57 -6.24 -26.87
CA PRO A 370 18.76 -7.13 -25.73
C PRO A 370 18.08 -8.48 -25.92
N GLN A 371 18.82 -9.55 -25.61
CA GLN A 371 18.34 -10.93 -25.53
C GLN A 371 18.09 -11.30 -24.06
N PRO A 372 17.17 -12.24 -23.78
CA PRO A 372 17.01 -12.77 -22.43
C PRO A 372 18.34 -13.35 -21.91
N PRO A 373 18.77 -13.03 -20.67
CA PRO A 373 19.94 -13.65 -20.07
C PRO A 373 19.71 -15.15 -19.98
N THR A 374 20.71 -15.92 -20.44
CA THR A 374 20.68 -17.37 -20.34
C THR A 374 20.53 -17.75 -18.86
N PRO A 375 19.53 -18.58 -18.48
CA PRO A 375 19.34 -18.93 -17.08
C PRO A 375 20.63 -19.56 -16.54
N ILE A 376 21.15 -19.01 -15.45
CA ILE A 376 22.28 -19.60 -14.73
C ILE A 376 21.81 -20.96 -14.24
N THR A 377 22.26 -22.01 -14.91
CA THR A 377 22.04 -23.37 -14.44
C THR A 377 22.81 -23.49 -13.14
N PRO A 378 22.16 -23.79 -11.99
CA PRO A 378 22.89 -23.98 -10.76
C PRO A 378 23.95 -25.05 -11.01
N ALA A 379 25.21 -24.72 -10.71
CA ALA A 379 26.34 -25.61 -10.93
C ALA A 379 25.96 -27.00 -10.40
N ALA A 380 26.10 -28.02 -11.25
CA ALA A 380 25.79 -29.39 -10.88
C ALA A 380 26.45 -29.69 -9.53
N PRO A 381 25.73 -30.30 -8.58
CA PRO A 381 26.30 -30.60 -7.28
C PRO A 381 27.60 -31.36 -7.50
N VAL A 382 28.71 -30.78 -7.03
CA VAL A 382 30.03 -31.40 -7.14
C VAL A 382 29.88 -32.82 -6.59
N PRO A 383 30.19 -33.87 -7.38
CA PRO A 383 30.06 -35.23 -6.89
C PRO A 383 30.91 -35.33 -5.63
N ALA A 384 30.26 -35.68 -4.51
CA ALA A 384 30.94 -35.93 -3.25
C ALA A 384 32.07 -36.92 -3.55
N LEU A 385 33.31 -36.48 -3.33
CA LEU A 385 34.49 -37.31 -3.44
C LEU A 385 34.21 -38.55 -2.58
N ALA A 386 34.00 -39.70 -3.22
CA ALA A 386 33.86 -40.96 -2.52
C ALA A 386 35.19 -41.22 -1.82
N ALA A 387 35.21 -41.07 -0.49
CA ALA A 387 36.32 -41.46 0.33
C ALA A 387 36.52 -42.97 0.18
N ALA A 388 37.67 -43.35 -0.40
CA ALA A 388 38.20 -44.71 -0.38
C ALA A 388 39.00 -44.94 0.90
#